data_AF-A0A3D4URV2-F1
#
_entry.id   AF-A0A3D4URV2-F1
#
_cell.length_a   1.000
_cell.length_b   1.000
_cell.length_c   1.000
_cell.angle_alpha   90.00
_cell.angle_beta   90.00
_cell.angle_gamma   90.00
#
_symmetry.space_group_name_H-M   'P 1'
#
loop_
_entity.id
_entity.type
_entity.pdbx_description
1 polymer ?
#
loop_
_entity_poly.entity_id
_entity_poly.type
_entity_poly.pdbx_seq_one_letter_code
_entity_poly.pdbx_strand_id
1 'polypeptide(L)'
;MMNMWTGVVEDRQDPLMLGRCRVRIFGVHGKNIQDIPTNDLPWAMPVMPLTSASISGIGDSPVGPVEGTHVVGFWSDGDSMQKPIMIGTLPGIPENTSDTSNPSTAGLQSPLENYPKDT
;
A
#
# COMPACT_ATOMS: atom_id res chain seq x y z
N MET A 1 7.92 3.14 -20.83
CA MET A 1 6.94 2.05 -20.65
C MET A 1 6.23 2.29 -19.32
N MET A 2 4.96 1.89 -19.16
CA MET A 2 4.30 2.04 -17.86
C MET A 2 4.60 0.82 -17.00
N ASN A 3 5.29 1.03 -15.88
CA ASN A 3 5.76 -0.04 -15.01
C ASN A 3 4.71 -0.31 -13.93
N MET A 4 3.97 -1.39 -14.12
CA MET A 4 2.96 -1.87 -13.17
C MET A 4 3.61 -2.58 -11.98
N TRP A 5 2.95 -2.55 -10.84
CA TRP A 5 3.39 -3.24 -9.63
C TRP A 5 2.20 -3.68 -8.78
N THR A 6 2.47 -4.63 -7.89
CA THR A 6 1.58 -5.02 -6.80
C THR A 6 2.31 -4.85 -5.47
N GLY A 7 1.58 -4.64 -4.39
CA GLY A 7 2.16 -4.49 -3.07
C GLY A 7 1.14 -4.63 -1.95
N VAL A 8 1.61 -4.49 -0.72
CA VAL A 8 0.78 -4.54 0.49
C VAL A 8 0.91 -3.22 1.24
N VAL A 9 -0.22 -2.66 1.66
CA VAL A 9 -0.27 -1.45 2.50
C VAL A 9 0.22 -1.80 3.90
N GLU A 10 1.25 -1.10 4.38
CA GLU A 10 1.79 -1.27 5.74
C GLU A 10 1.44 -0.10 6.66
N ASP A 11 1.20 1.09 6.10
CA ASP A 11 0.78 2.27 6.86
C ASP A 11 -0.11 3.19 6.02
N ARG A 12 -1.15 3.73 6.64
CA ARG A 12 -2.17 4.61 6.04
C ARG A 12 -2.33 5.93 6.80
N GLN A 13 -1.49 6.21 7.79
CA GLN A 13 -1.54 7.43 8.59
C GLN A 13 -0.88 8.58 7.84
N ASP A 14 -1.46 8.97 6.71
CA ASP A 14 -0.95 10.06 5.88
C ASP A 14 -1.06 11.41 6.63
N PRO A 15 0.07 12.07 6.97
CA PRO A 15 0.04 13.35 7.67
C PRO A 15 -0.61 14.48 6.86
N LEU A 16 -0.68 14.34 5.53
CA LEU A 16 -1.33 15.32 4.64
C LEU A 16 -2.81 15.01 4.39
N MET A 17 -3.32 13.89 4.91
CA MET A 17 -4.71 13.46 4.75
C MET A 17 -5.16 13.40 3.28
N LEU A 18 -4.26 13.04 2.35
CA LEU A 18 -4.55 12.91 0.92
C LEU A 18 -4.94 11.46 0.55
N GLY A 19 -5.04 10.57 1.53
CA GLY A 19 -5.32 9.15 1.31
C GLY A 19 -4.10 8.34 0.85
N ARG A 20 -2.88 8.89 0.99
CA ARG A 20 -1.67 8.16 0.63
C ARG A 20 -1.43 7.00 1.57
N CYS A 21 -0.80 5.94 1.06
CA CYS A 21 -0.40 4.79 1.86
C CYS A 21 1.07 4.46 1.62
N ARG A 22 1.76 3.96 2.64
CA ARG A 22 3.06 3.31 2.49
C ARG A 22 2.84 1.88 2.07
N VAL A 23 3.34 1.55 0.90
CA VAL A 23 3.14 0.24 0.26
C VAL A 23 4.48 -0.46 0.14
N ARG A 24 4.58 -1.68 0.69
CA ARG A 24 5.71 -2.54 0.41
C ARG A 24 5.43 -3.27 -0.91
N ILE A 25 6.27 -3.03 -1.91
CA ILE A 25 6.04 -3.45 -3.30
C ILE A 25 6.80 -4.74 -3.58
N PHE A 26 6.11 -5.73 -4.14
CA PHE A 26 6.70 -7.03 -4.47
C PHE A 26 7.83 -6.86 -5.50
N GLY A 27 8.96 -7.52 -5.24
CA GLY A 27 10.14 -7.49 -6.12
C GLY A 27 10.98 -6.21 -6.04
N VAL A 28 10.49 -5.16 -5.38
CA VAL A 28 11.19 -3.87 -5.21
C VAL A 28 11.67 -3.71 -3.78
N HIS A 29 10.80 -3.96 -2.81
CA HIS A 29 11.10 -3.84 -1.39
C HIS A 29 11.31 -5.23 -0.78
N GLY A 30 12.38 -5.40 0.00
CA GLY A 30 12.62 -6.63 0.75
C GLY A 30 11.60 -6.85 1.86
N LYS A 31 11.37 -8.11 2.23
CA LYS A 31 10.49 -8.50 3.35
C LYS A 31 11.04 -8.13 4.73
N ASN A 32 12.36 -8.01 4.83
CA ASN A 32 13.01 -7.67 6.08
C ASN A 32 12.75 -6.21 6.45
N ILE A 33 11.97 -5.99 7.51
CA ILE A 33 11.59 -4.64 7.95
C ILE A 33 12.76 -3.88 8.60
N GLN A 34 13.87 -4.56 8.93
CA GLN A 34 15.06 -3.89 9.44
C GLN A 34 15.90 -3.27 8.32
N ASP A 35 15.83 -3.85 7.11
CA ASP A 35 16.57 -3.31 5.95
C ASP A 35 15.86 -2.06 5.39
N ILE A 36 14.53 -2.11 5.34
CA ILE A 36 13.68 -0.99 4.93
C ILE A 36 12.48 -0.93 5.90
N PRO A 37 12.56 -0.11 6.95
CA PRO A 37 11.45 0.13 7.88
C PRO A 37 10.21 0.64 7.14
N THR A 38 9.01 0.31 7.65
CA THR A 38 7.74 0.78 7.08
C THR A 38 7.71 2.31 6.92
N ASN A 39 8.28 3.03 7.89
CA ASN A 39 8.34 4.49 7.85
C ASN A 39 9.21 5.07 6.71
N ASP A 40 10.13 4.28 6.16
CA ASP A 40 11.03 4.72 5.08
C ASP A 40 10.45 4.41 3.70
N LEU A 41 9.32 3.70 3.63
CA LEU A 41 8.61 3.46 2.39
C LEU A 41 8.06 4.76 1.80
N PRO A 42 8.12 4.95 0.47
CA PRO A 42 7.52 6.10 -0.18
C PRO A 42 5.99 6.06 -0.07
N TRP A 43 5.39 7.23 0.03
CA TRP A 43 3.94 7.40 0.01
C TRP A 43 3.41 7.17 -1.41
N ALA A 44 2.54 6.18 -1.57
CA ALA A 44 1.80 5.93 -2.80
C ALA A 44 0.51 6.74 -2.84
N MET A 45 0.25 7.43 -3.95
CA MET A 45 -0.95 8.24 -4.14
C MET A 45 -2.11 7.39 -4.69
N PRO A 46 -3.33 7.47 -4.14
CA PRO A 46 -4.49 6.79 -4.73
C PRO A 46 -4.99 7.51 -5.98
N VAL A 47 -5.42 6.73 -6.97
CA VAL A 47 -6.30 7.19 -8.05
C VAL A 47 -7.74 7.03 -7.61
N MET A 48 -8.51 8.10 -7.70
CA MET A 48 -9.92 8.11 -7.37
C MET A 48 -10.77 7.63 -8.56
N PRO A 49 -11.91 6.96 -8.32
CA PRO A 49 -12.83 6.58 -9.39
C PRO A 49 -13.36 7.83 -10.10
N LEU A 50 -13.74 7.70 -11.38
CA LEU A 50 -14.26 8.82 -12.19
C LEU A 50 -15.51 9.49 -11.60
N THR A 51 -16.24 8.81 -10.72
CA THR A 51 -17.40 9.34 -10.00
C THR A 51 -17.01 10.34 -8.89
N SER A 52 -15.73 10.43 -8.54
CA SER A 52 -15.18 11.37 -7.56
C SER A 52 -14.39 12.48 -8.27
N ALA A 53 -14.79 13.74 -8.06
CA ALA A 53 -14.17 14.88 -8.76
C ALA A 53 -12.77 15.26 -8.24
N SER A 54 -12.44 14.91 -6.99
CA SER A 54 -11.13 15.12 -6.35
C SER A 54 -10.63 16.57 -6.41
N ILE A 55 -11.56 17.54 -6.33
CA ILE A 55 -11.22 18.96 -6.39
C ILE A 55 -12.15 19.75 -5.46
N SER A 56 -11.58 20.72 -4.74
CA SER A 56 -12.33 21.67 -3.89
C SER A 56 -13.30 21.00 -2.89
N GLY A 57 -12.94 19.84 -2.36
CA GLY A 57 -13.79 19.08 -1.41
C GLY A 57 -14.99 18.37 -2.06
N ILE A 58 -15.05 18.31 -3.40
CA ILE A 58 -16.08 17.60 -4.16
C ILE A 58 -15.55 16.22 -4.56
N GLY A 59 -16.27 15.17 -4.18
CA GLY A 59 -15.92 13.78 -4.46
C GLY A 59 -16.02 12.90 -3.21
N ASP A 60 -15.44 11.71 -3.30
CA ASP A 60 -15.40 10.75 -2.20
C ASP A 60 -14.14 10.93 -1.36
N SER A 61 -14.17 10.44 -0.12
CA SER A 61 -12.96 10.39 0.71
C SER A 61 -11.95 9.42 0.09
N PRO A 62 -10.66 9.79 -0.05
CA PRO A 62 -9.64 8.95 -0.68
C PRO A 62 -9.12 7.85 0.27
N VAL A 63 -9.99 7.29 1.08
CA VAL A 63 -9.66 6.29 2.10
C VAL A 63 -10.39 4.99 1.78
N GLY A 64 -9.70 3.87 1.89
CA GLY A 64 -10.25 2.55 1.60
C GLY A 64 -9.32 1.44 2.05
N PRO A 65 -8.05 1.40 1.58
CA PRO A 65 -7.09 0.41 2.02
C PRO A 65 -6.77 0.52 3.52
N VAL A 66 -6.72 -0.64 4.17
CA VAL A 66 -6.21 -0.82 5.53
C VAL A 66 -4.86 -1.55 5.50
N GLU A 67 -4.16 -1.57 6.63
CA GLU A 67 -2.92 -2.34 6.79
C GLU A 67 -3.15 -3.83 6.40
N GLY A 68 -2.25 -4.40 5.62
CA GLY A 68 -2.40 -5.73 5.02
C GLY A 68 -3.21 -5.77 3.71
N THR A 69 -3.79 -4.66 3.25
CA THR A 69 -4.51 -4.63 1.96
C THR A 69 -3.56 -4.82 0.79
N HIS A 70 -3.86 -5.77 -0.10
CA HIS A 70 -3.16 -5.92 -1.36
C HIS A 70 -3.65 -4.89 -2.36
N VAL A 71 -2.72 -4.20 -3.02
CA VAL A 71 -2.98 -3.14 -3.98
C VAL A 71 -2.22 -3.37 -5.28
N VAL A 72 -2.77 -2.84 -6.36
CA VAL A 72 -2.13 -2.76 -7.68
C VAL A 72 -1.94 -1.30 -8.07
N GLY A 73 -0.85 -1.01 -8.77
CA GLY A 73 -0.45 0.34 -9.10
C GLY A 73 0.55 0.43 -10.24
N PHE A 74 1.01 1.65 -10.52
CA PHE A 74 2.08 1.93 -11.48
C PHE A 74 3.03 3.01 -10.96
N TRP A 75 4.22 3.09 -11.55
CA TRP A 75 5.18 4.16 -11.28
C TRP A 75 4.93 5.33 -12.24
N SER A 76 4.55 6.48 -11.70
CA SER A 76 4.30 7.68 -12.53
C SER A 76 5.57 8.26 -13.16
N ASP A 77 6.73 7.90 -12.61
CA ASP A 77 8.07 8.27 -13.08
C ASP A 77 8.82 7.11 -13.77
N GLY A 78 8.11 6.04 -14.14
CA GLY A 78 8.66 4.93 -14.92
C GLY A 78 9.76 4.16 -14.17
N ASP A 79 10.92 4.02 -14.81
CA ASP A 79 12.05 3.22 -14.32
C ASP A 79 12.76 3.83 -13.10
N SER A 80 12.52 5.11 -12.81
CA SER A 80 13.04 5.75 -11.58
C SER A 80 12.39 5.19 -10.32
N MET A 81 11.14 4.71 -10.42
CA MET A 81 10.42 4.04 -9.35
C MET A 81 10.39 4.81 -8.01
N GLN A 82 10.27 6.14 -8.06
CA GLN A 82 10.20 6.98 -6.85
C GLN A 82 8.78 7.47 -6.54
N LYS A 83 7.86 7.43 -7.52
CA LYS A 83 6.52 8.02 -7.38
C LYS A 83 5.41 6.98 -7.62
N PRO A 84 5.11 6.14 -6.61
CA PRO A 84 4.13 5.08 -6.73
C PRO A 84 2.70 5.63 -6.75
N ILE A 85 1.85 5.06 -7.60
CA ILE A 85 0.42 5.36 -7.72
C ILE A 85 -0.38 4.07 -7.51
N MET A 86 -1.32 4.07 -6.55
CA MET A 86 -2.28 2.98 -6.34
C MET A 86 -3.51 3.20 -7.22
N ILE A 87 -3.94 2.19 -7.97
CA ILE A 87 -5.12 2.28 -8.83
C ILE A 87 -6.29 1.39 -8.37
N GLY A 88 -6.03 0.44 -7.47
CA GLY A 88 -7.06 -0.45 -6.95
C GLY A 88 -6.56 -1.42 -5.91
N THR A 89 -7.49 -2.12 -5.29
CA THR A 89 -7.24 -3.21 -4.33
C THR A 89 -7.44 -4.56 -5.01
N LEU A 90 -6.75 -5.58 -4.49
CA LEU A 90 -6.85 -6.96 -4.97
C LEU A 90 -7.44 -7.84 -3.85
N PRO A 91 -8.54 -8.58 -4.11
CA PRO A 91 -9.04 -9.56 -3.17
C PRO A 91 -8.18 -10.83 -3.19
N GLY A 92 -8.26 -11.63 -2.12
CA GLY A 92 -7.57 -12.91 -2.01
C GLY A 92 -8.16 -13.78 -0.91
N ILE A 93 -7.76 -15.06 -0.89
CA ILE A 93 -8.09 -16.00 0.18
C ILE A 93 -6.88 -16.05 1.11
N PRO A 94 -7.00 -15.64 2.40
CA PRO A 94 -5.91 -15.75 3.34
C PRO A 94 -5.57 -17.21 3.65
N GLU A 95 -4.32 -17.61 3.44
CA GLU A 95 -3.83 -18.94 3.85
C GLU A 95 -3.18 -18.92 5.24
N ASN A 96 -2.66 -17.77 5.65
CA ASN A 96 -1.97 -17.57 6.92
C ASN A 96 -2.37 -16.22 7.54
N THR A 97 -2.27 -16.12 8.87
CA THR A 97 -2.37 -14.85 9.59
C THR A 97 -1.05 -14.07 9.48
N SER A 98 -1.09 -12.77 9.75
CA SER A 98 0.13 -11.98 9.84
C SER A 98 0.96 -12.40 11.06
N ASP A 99 2.28 -12.44 10.93
CA ASP A 99 3.27 -12.73 11.97
C ASP A 99 4.51 -11.83 11.77
N THR A 100 4.70 -10.91 12.72
CA THR A 100 5.78 -9.94 12.74
C THR A 100 6.89 -10.29 13.73
N SER A 101 6.80 -11.46 14.39
CA SER A 101 7.79 -11.91 15.38
C SER A 101 9.19 -12.09 14.80
N ASN A 102 9.28 -12.43 13.50
CA ASN A 102 10.52 -12.50 12.75
C ASN A 102 10.64 -11.30 11.79
N PRO A 103 11.53 -10.33 12.06
CA PRO A 103 11.69 -9.15 11.22
C PRO A 103 12.02 -9.45 9.76
N SER A 104 12.72 -10.56 9.48
CA SER A 104 13.11 -10.95 8.10
C SER A 104 11.92 -11.31 7.22
N THR A 105 10.78 -11.65 7.83
CA THR A 105 9.53 -12.01 7.15
C THR A 105 8.39 -11.05 7.46
N ALA A 106 8.59 -10.07 8.35
CA ALA A 106 7.55 -9.18 8.88
C ALA A 106 6.95 -8.18 7.86
N GLY A 107 7.57 -7.97 6.70
CA GLY A 107 7.03 -7.11 5.64
C GLY A 107 6.06 -7.83 4.71
N LEU A 108 5.34 -7.06 3.88
CA LEU A 108 4.32 -7.54 2.92
C LEU A 108 3.10 -8.17 3.62
N GLN A 109 2.75 -7.66 4.80
CA GLN A 109 1.63 -8.11 5.63
C GLN A 109 1.18 -6.97 6.55
N SER A 110 0.16 -7.17 7.38
CA SER A 110 -0.27 -6.13 8.33
C SER A 110 0.72 -6.02 9.49
N PRO A 111 1.39 -4.86 9.71
CA PRO A 111 2.37 -4.71 10.79
C PRO A 111 1.76 -4.77 12.20
N LEU A 112 0.45 -4.56 12.31
CA LEU A 112 -0.28 -4.59 13.58
C LEU A 112 -0.94 -5.94 13.86
N GLU A 113 -0.77 -6.92 12.97
CA GLU A 113 -1.36 -8.26 13.08
C GLU A 113 -2.89 -8.29 13.27
N ASN A 114 -3.56 -7.18 12.94
CA ASN A 114 -5.01 -6.99 13.04
C ASN A 114 -5.78 -7.47 11.80
N TYR A 115 -5.06 -7.75 10.72
CA TYR A 115 -5.55 -8.30 9.46
C TYR A 115 -4.61 -9.41 8.98
N PRO A 116 -5.11 -10.41 8.24
CA PRO A 116 -6.52 -10.66 7.91
C PRO A 116 -7.34 -11.03 9.17
N LYS A 117 -8.66 -10.83 9.12
CA LYS A 117 -9.59 -11.27 10.17
C LYS A 117 -10.29 -12.55 9.74
N ASP A 118 -10.49 -13.47 10.67
CA ASP A 118 -11.38 -14.61 10.46
C ASP A 118 -12.82 -14.09 10.28
N THR A 119 -13.46 -14.46 9.18
CA THR A 119 -14.86 -14.13 8.85
C THR A 119 -15.80 -15.25 9.21
#